data_AF-A0A1Q3T2H4-F1
#
_entry.id   AF-A0A1Q3T2H4-F1
#
_cell.length_a   1.000
_cell.length_b   1.000
_cell.length_c   1.000
_cell.angle_alpha   90.00
_cell.angle_beta   90.00
_cell.angle_gamma   90.00
#
_symmetry.space_group_name_H-M   'P 1'
#
loop_
_entity.id
_entity.type
_entity.pdbx_description
1 polymer ?
#
loop_
_entity_poly.entity_id
_entity_poly.type
_entity_poly.pdbx_seq_one_letter_code
_entity_poly.pdbx_strand_id
1 'polypeptide(L)' 'MNVFEKTAFAWIVCWVFIDSFAPDVAYQEKIKTCAVITASIAYLYGLHVVVWERVRRVMRKEGSS' A
#
# COMPACT_ATOMS: atom_id res chain seq x y z
N MET A 1 -12.15 -2.69 1.08
CA MET A 1 -11.00 -3.12 1.89
C MET A 1 -10.46 -1.96 2.72
N ASN A 2 -10.43 -2.12 4.04
CA ASN A 2 -9.77 -1.20 4.97
C ASN A 2 -8.24 -1.19 4.74
N VAL A 3 -7.53 -0.19 5.26
CA VAL A 3 -6.07 -0.04 5.20
C VAL A 3 -5.37 -1.31 5.64
N PHE A 4 -5.81 -1.86 6.78
CA PHE A 4 -5.25 -3.08 7.36
C PHE A 4 -5.31 -4.28 6.40
N GLU A 5 -6.42 -4.47 5.70
CA GLU A 5 -6.58 -5.57 4.74
C GLU A 5 -5.67 -5.38 3.52
N LYS A 6 -5.49 -4.13 3.05
CA LYS A 6 -4.58 -3.81 1.95
C LYS A 6 -3.12 -4.05 2.34
N THR A 7 -2.73 -3.67 3.55
CA THR A 7 -1.36 -3.89 4.05
C THR A 7 -1.09 -5.37 4.31
N ALA A 8 -2.06 -6.11 4.87
CA ALA A 8 -1.94 -7.56 5.06
C ALA A 8 -1.83 -8.30 3.72
N PHE A 9 -2.66 -7.93 2.74
CA PHE A 9 -2.60 -8.48 1.39
C PHE A 9 -1.23 -8.20 0.74
N ALA A 10 -0.75 -6.96 0.81
CA ALA A 10 0.57 -6.58 0.30
C ALA A 10 1.71 -7.40 0.92
N TRP A 11 1.67 -7.60 2.23
CA TRP A 11 2.64 -8.43 2.95
C TRP A 11 2.65 -9.86 2.43
N ILE A 12 1.47 -10.50 2.36
CA ILE A 12 1.33 -11.90 1.91
C ILE A 12 1.80 -12.06 0.46
N VAL A 13 1.37 -11.16 -0.43
CA VAL A 13 1.79 -11.19 -1.84
C VAL A 13 3.30 -11.04 -1.95
N CYS A 14 3.89 -10.04 -1.29
CA CYS A 14 5.34 -9.84 -1.30
C CYS A 14 6.07 -11.09 -0.81
N TRP A 15 5.60 -11.70 0.28
CA TRP A 15 6.18 -12.91 0.83
C TRP A 15 6.16 -14.07 -0.16
N VAL A 16 4.99 -14.36 -0.74
CA VAL A 16 4.81 -15.45 -1.72
C VAL A 16 5.68 -15.24 -2.95
N PHE A 17 5.79 -14.00 -3.44
CA PHE A 17 6.66 -13.67 -4.57
C PHE A 17 8.13 -13.91 -4.27
N ILE A 18 8.61 -13.45 -3.11
CA ILE A 18 10.01 -13.68 -2.72
C ILE A 18 10.28 -15.18 -2.57
N ASP A 19 9.36 -15.93 -1.96
CA ASP A 19 9.55 -17.37 -1.77
C ASP A 19 9.50 -18.17 -3.08
N SER A 20 8.69 -17.72 -4.04
CA SER A 20 8.53 -18.41 -5.34
C SER A 20 9.67 -18.09 -6.32
N PHE A 21 10.18 -16.85 -6.32
CA PHE A 21 11.12 -16.37 -7.34
C PHE A 21 12.52 -16.07 -6.82
N ALA A 22 12.70 -15.97 -5.51
CA ALA A 22 13.99 -15.71 -4.87
C ALA A 22 14.15 -16.53 -3.57
N PRO A 23 14.06 -17.88 -3.65
CA PRO A 23 14.03 -18.74 -2.47
C PRO A 23 15.30 -18.63 -1.61
N ASP A 24 16.45 -18.36 -2.24
CA ASP A 24 17.77 -18.26 -1.61
C ASP A 24 18.00 -16.97 -0.81
N VAL A 25 17.06 -16.01 -0.87
CA VAL A 25 17.16 -14.76 -0.10
C VAL A 25 17.14 -15.08 1.39
N ALA A 26 18.08 -14.51 2.14
CA ALA A 26 18.13 -14.69 3.58
C ALA A 26 16.82 -14.24 4.25
N TYR A 27 16.33 -15.01 5.22
CA TYR A 27 15.05 -14.75 5.90
C TYR A 27 14.92 -13.31 6.43
N GLN A 28 15.99 -12.74 6.97
CA GLN A 28 16.00 -11.34 7.44
C GLN A 28 15.77 -10.33 6.31
N GLU A 29 16.35 -10.57 5.13
CA GLU A 29 16.16 -9.71 3.95
C GLU A 29 14.74 -9.89 3.38
N LYS A 30 14.16 -11.08 3.45
CA LYS A 30 12.74 -11.31 3.12
C LYS A 30 11.82 -10.44 3.99
N ILE A 31 12.04 -10.43 5.32
CA ILE A 31 11.27 -9.62 6.27
C ILE A 31 11.43 -8.12 5.99
N LYS A 32 12.66 -7.62 5.82
CA LYS A 32 12.91 -6.20 5.54
C LYS A 32 12.20 -5.76 4.26
N THR A 33 12.28 -6.56 3.21
CA THR A 33 11.64 -6.28 1.93
C THR A 33 10.12 -6.23 2.08
N CYS A 34 9.51 -7.20 2.77
CA CYS A 34 8.06 -7.20 3.04
C CYS A 34 7.63 -5.98 3.87
N ALA A 35 8.42 -5.59 4.88
CA ALA A 35 8.14 -4.42 5.70
C ALA A 35 8.19 -3.11 4.91
N VAL A 36 9.22 -2.93 4.06
CA VAL A 36 9.35 -1.75 3.20
C VAL A 36 8.18 -1.65 2.23
N ILE A 37 7.85 -2.73 1.51
CA ILE A 37 6.74 -2.74 0.54
C ILE A 37 5.40 -2.46 1.24
N THR A 38 5.17 -3.07 2.40
CA THR A 38 3.93 -2.87 3.17
C THR A 38 3.82 -1.42 3.64
N ALA A 39 4.92 -0.81 4.12
CA ALA A 39 4.96 0.58 4.52
C ALA A 39 4.73 1.54 3.33
N SER A 40 5.34 1.27 2.17
CA SER A 40 5.12 2.05 0.95
C SER A 40 3.66 2.04 0.51
N ILE A 41 3.01 0.87 0.56
CA ILE A 41 1.58 0.75 0.20
C ILE A 41 0.68 1.47 1.21
N ALA A 42 0.97 1.37 2.51
CA ALA A 42 0.25 2.12 3.54
C ALA A 42 0.36 3.63 3.31
N TYR A 43 1.57 4.12 3.01
CA TYR A 43 1.84 5.53 2.74
C TYR A 43 1.13 6.02 1.47
N LEU A 44 1.24 5.28 0.36
CA LEU A 44 0.57 5.60 -0.91
C LEU A 44 -0.94 5.62 -0.74
N TYR A 45 -1.51 4.70 0.05
CA TYR A 45 -2.93 4.72 0.34
C TYR A 45 -3.33 5.97 1.14
N GLY A 46 -2.56 6.33 2.18
CA GLY A 46 -2.79 7.56 2.94
C GLY A 46 -2.77 8.81 2.06
N LEU A 47 -1.75 8.93 1.19
CA LEU A 47 -1.67 10.01 0.20
C LEU A 47 -2.87 10.02 -0.76
N HIS A 48 -3.23 8.85 -1.28
CA HIS A 48 -4.38 8.73 -2.20
C HIS A 48 -5.67 9.24 -1.55
N VAL A 49 -5.93 8.89 -0.28
CA VAL A 49 -7.10 9.37 0.46
C VAL A 49 -7.09 10.90 0.59
N VAL A 50 -5.95 11.48 0.99
CA VAL A 50 -5.81 12.94 1.14
C VAL A 50 -6.04 13.68 -0.18
N VAL A 51 -5.43 13.20 -1.26
CA VAL A 51 -5.59 13.79 -2.60
C VAL A 51 -7.04 13.65 -3.06
N TRP A 52 -7.64 12.48 -2.89
CA TRP A 52 -9.02 12.22 -3.30
C TRP A 52 -10.04 13.07 -2.55
N GLU A 53 -9.82 13.30 -1.25
CA GLU A 53 -10.63 14.23 -0.46
C GLU A 53 -10.50 15.67 -0.94
N ARG A 54 -9.29 16.10 -1.31
CA ARG A 54 -9.05 17.44 -1.85
C ARG A 54 -9.79 17.63 -3.17
N VAL A 55 -9.69 16.66 -4.09
CA VAL A 55 -10.40 16.68 -5.38
C VAL A 55 -11.92 16.71 -5.17
N ARG A 56 -12.46 15.86 -4.29
CA ARG A 56 -13.91 15.86 -3.98
C ARG A 56 -14.41 17.15 -3.35
N ARG A 57 -13.56 17.91 -2.64
CA ARG A 57 -13.92 19.23 -2.10
C ARG A 57 -13.98 20.29 -3.18
N VAL A 58 -13.10 20.24 -4.18
CA VAL A 58 -13.11 21.17 -5.32
C VAL A 58 -14.34 20.95 -6.19
N MET A 59 -14.60 19.70 -6.61
CA MET A 59 -15.76 19.37 -7.45
C MET A 59 -17.10 19.76 -6.82
N ARG A 60 -17.23 19.62 -5.49
CA ARG A 60 -18.46 20.03 -4.78
C ARG A 60 -18.68 21.54 -4.73
N LYS A 61 -17.61 22.34 -4.78
CA LYS A 61 -17.73 23.81 -4.82
C LYS A 61 -18.16 24.28 -6.20
N GLU A 62 -17.62 23.69 -7.26
CA GLU A 62 -17.97 24.03 -8.64
C GLU A 62 -19.42 23.69 -8.99
N GLY A 63 -19.97 22.59 -8.45
CA GLY A 63 -21.39 22.23 -8.66
C GLY A 63 -22.42 23.04 -7.86
N SER A 64 -21.98 24.05 -7.09
CA SER A 64 -22.84 24.93 -6.28
C SER A 64 -22.90 26.37 -6.77
N SER A 65 -22.29 26.67 -7.92
CA SER A 65 -22.35 27.94 -8.65
C SER A 65 -23.14 27.77 -9.94
#